data_AF-A3UGB2-F1
#
_entry.id   AF-A3UGB2-F1
#
_cell.length_a   1.000
_cell.length_b   1.000
_cell.length_c   1.000
_cell.angle_alpha   90.00
_cell.angle_beta   90.00
_cell.angle_gamma   90.00
#
_symmetry.space_group_name_H-M   'P 1'
#
loop_
_entity.id
_entity.type
_entity.pdbx_description
1 polymer ?
#
loop_
_entity_poly.entity_id
_entity_poly.type
_entity_poly.pdbx_seq_one_letter_code
_entity_poly.pdbx_strand_id
1 'polypeptide(L)' 'MKTFGIFLMGALLAIGGLTWALVQVGIPATWIVIADMIFLGIAVASGAGLTKRWADNTKVNVEKS' A
#
# COMPACT_ATOMS: atom_id res chain seq x y z
N MET A 1 -6.87 3.80 -14.03
CA MET A 1 -7.61 3.82 -12.74
C MET A 1 -7.88 2.42 -12.15
N LYS A 2 -7.79 1.31 -12.89
CA LYS A 2 -8.02 -0.04 -12.32
C LYS A 2 -6.87 -0.59 -11.44
N THR A 3 -5.62 -0.29 -11.80
CA THR A 3 -4.44 -0.83 -11.11
C THR A 3 -4.27 -0.31 -9.68
N PHE A 4 -4.61 0.95 -9.41
CA PHE A 4 -4.55 1.52 -8.06
C PHE A 4 -5.59 0.89 -7.12
N GLY A 5 -6.80 0.61 -7.64
CA GLY A 5 -7.83 -0.08 -6.88
C GLY A 5 -7.42 -1.50 -6.47
N ILE A 6 -6.77 -2.25 -7.36
CA ILE A 6 -6.24 -3.60 -7.07
C ILE A 6 -5.13 -3.53 -6.01
N PHE A 7 -4.26 -2.52 -6.07
CA PHE A 7 -3.23 -2.29 -5.05
C PHE A 7 -3.85 -2.01 -3.67
N LEU A 8 -4.87 -1.15 -3.61
CA LEU A 8 -5.57 -0.82 -2.36
C LEU A 8 -6.25 -2.06 -1.75
N MET A 9 -6.86 -2.89 -2.60
CA MET A 9 -7.53 -4.12 -2.18
C MET A 9 -6.53 -5.15 -1.65
N GLY A 10 -5.37 -5.30 -2.31
CA GLY A 10 -4.28 -6.14 -1.84
C GLY A 10 -3.70 -5.65 -0.51
N ALA A 11 -3.57 -4.33 -0.32
CA ALA A 11 -3.10 -3.75 0.94
C ALA A 11 -4.08 -4.02 2.10
N LEU A 12 -5.39 -3.86 1.86
CA LEU A 12 -6.43 -4.18 2.85
C LEU A 12 -6.45 -5.66 3.22
N LEU A 13 -6.30 -6.55 2.23
CA LEU A 13 -6.20 -8.00 2.46
C LEU A 13 -4.94 -8.38 3.24
N ALA A 14 -3.80 -7.73 2.95
CA ALA A 14 -2.56 -7.97 3.68
C ALA A 14 -2.68 -7.58 5.16
N ILE A 15 -3.26 -6.41 5.45
CA ILE A 15 -3.49 -5.96 6.83
C ILE A 15 -4.48 -6.90 7.53
N GLY A 16 -5.65 -7.13 6.94
CA GLY A 16 -6.66 -8.00 7.57
C GLY A 16 -6.17 -9.43 7.80
N GLY A 17 -5.38 -9.99 6.87
CA GLY A 17 -4.76 -11.29 7.01
C GLY A 17 -3.69 -11.34 8.11
N LEU A 18 -2.86 -10.29 8.23
CA LEU A 18 -1.86 -10.17 9.27
C LEU A 18 -2.51 -10.07 10.66
N THR A 19 -3.51 -9.20 10.82
CA THR A 19 -4.27 -9.06 12.06
C THR A 19 -4.89 -10.40 12.46
N TRP A 20 -5.54 -11.11 11.53
CA TRP A 20 -6.17 -12.41 11.83
C TRP A 20 -5.15 -13.47 12.26
N ALA A 21 -4.01 -13.56 11.56
CA ALA A 21 -2.94 -14.48 11.91
C ALA A 21 -2.39 -14.21 13.32
N LEU A 22 -2.15 -12.93 13.66
CA LEU A 22 -1.62 -12.53 14.96
C LEU A 22 -2.61 -12.78 16.11
N VAL A 23 -3.91 -12.57 15.85
CA VAL A 23 -4.98 -12.93 16.81
C VAL A 23 -5.01 -14.44 17.03
N GLN A 24 -4.88 -15.26 15.99
CA GLN A 24 -4.89 -16.73 16.10
C GLN A 24 -3.69 -17.27 16.88
N VAL A 25 -2.54 -16.59 16.82
CA VAL A 25 -1.32 -16.92 17.58
C VAL A 25 -1.43 -16.49 19.06
N GLY A 26 -2.48 -15.75 19.43
CA GLY A 26 -2.69 -15.29 20.81
C GLY A 26 -1.76 -14.14 21.22
N ILE A 27 -1.25 -13.39 20.24
CA ILE A 27 -0.40 -12.23 20.52
C ILE A 27 -1.24 -11.12 21.18
N PRO A 28 -0.71 -10.43 22.21
CA PRO A 28 -1.42 -9.34 22.85
C PRO A 28 -1.79 -8.24 21.84
N ALA A 29 -3.02 -7.72 21.93
CA ALA A 29 -3.57 -6.73 21.00
C ALA A 29 -2.65 -5.52 20.77
N THR A 30 -1.91 -5.08 21.80
CA THR A 30 -0.95 -3.98 21.71
C THR A 30 0.12 -4.22 20.64
N TRP A 31 0.64 -5.45 20.53
CA TRP A 31 1.65 -5.81 19.54
C TRP A 31 1.07 -5.95 18.14
N ILE A 32 -0.20 -6.37 18.04
CA ILE A 32 -0.94 -6.45 16.77
C ILE A 32 -1.08 -5.05 16.16
N VAL A 33 -1.48 -4.07 16.97
CA VAL A 33 -1.61 -2.68 16.52
C VAL A 33 -0.28 -2.10 16.04
N ILE A 34 0.83 -2.40 16.72
CA ILE A 34 2.16 -1.94 16.30
C ILE A 34 2.54 -2.56 14.94
N ALA A 35 2.34 -3.87 14.77
CA ALA A 35 2.64 -4.57 13.53
C ALA A 35 1.79 -4.05 12.36
N ASP A 36 0.48 -3.87 12.58
CA ASP A 36 -0.45 -3.35 11.58
C ASP A 36 -0.08 -1.92 11.18
N MET A 37 0.33 -1.07 12.12
CA MET A 37 0.73 0.31 11.84
C MET A 37 2.01 0.39 10.98
N ILE A 38 2.99 -0.49 11.23
CA ILE A 38 4.20 -0.59 10.41
C ILE A 38 3.84 -1.07 9.00
N PHE A 39 3.03 -2.12 8.88
CA PHE A 39 2.60 -2.66 7.60
C PHE A 39 1.78 -1.66 6.79
N LEU A 40 0.90 -0.90 7.43
CA LEU A 40 0.11 0.16 6.80
C LEU A 40 1.03 1.25 6.23
N GLY A 41 2.04 1.68 6.98
CA GLY A 41 3.04 2.64 6.50
C GLY A 41 3.77 2.16 5.23
N ILE A 42 4.21 0.90 5.21
CA ILE A 42 4.87 0.28 4.04
C ILE A 42 3.91 0.19 2.85
N ALA A 43 2.67 -0.24 3.09
CA ALA A 43 1.67 -0.37 2.04
C ALA A 43 1.34 0.99 1.40
N VAL A 44 1.19 2.05 2.20
CA VAL A 44 0.93 3.41 1.71
C VAL A 44 2.14 3.95 0.93
N ALA A 45 3.37 3.78 1.44
CA ALA A 45 4.58 4.24 0.75
C ALA A 45 4.75 3.54 -0.62
N SER A 46 4.51 2.24 -0.68
CA SER A 46 4.55 1.46 -1.92
C SER A 46 3.45 1.91 -2.91
N GLY A 47 2.24 2.18 -2.42
CA GLY A 47 1.14 2.70 -3.24
C GLY A 47 1.41 4.10 -3.79
N ALA A 48 2.04 4.98 -3.02
CA ALA A 48 2.42 6.33 -3.44
C ALA A 48 3.53 6.33 -4.51
N GLY A 49 4.45 5.37 -4.47
CA GLY A 49 5.45 5.20 -5.53
C GLY A 49 4.82 4.80 -6.87
N LEU A 50 3.77 3.96 -6.82
CA LEU A 50 3.06 3.49 -8.00
C LEU A 50 2.28 4.62 -8.70
N THR A 51 1.70 5.55 -7.94
CA THR A 51 0.99 6.71 -8.50
C THR A 51 1.95 7.76 -9.07
N LYS A 52 3.12 7.98 -8.44
CA LYS A 52 4.12 8.94 -8.92
C LYS A 52 4.71 8.56 -10.28
N ARG A 53 4.93 7.26 -10.52
CA ARG A 53 5.51 6.75 -11.79
C ARG A 53 4.61 7.02 -13.00
N TRP A 54 3.31 7.23 -12.79
CA TRP A 54 2.37 7.52 -13.86
C TRP A 54 2.40 9.00 -14.29
N ALA A 55 2.69 9.92 -13.35
CA ALA A 55 2.75 11.36 -13.62
C ALA A 55 3.96 11.80 -14.47
N ASP A 56 5.04 11.02 -14.51
CA ASP A 56 6.25 11.35 -15.28
C ASP A 56 6.15 11.03 -16.78
N ASN A 57 5.15 10.24 -17.21
CA ASN A 57 4.99 9.82 -18.62
C ASN A 57 4.22 10.83 -19.50
N THR A 58 3.83 11.98 -18.95
CA THR A 58 3.13 13.06 -19.67
C THR A 58 4.03 14.25 -20.02
N LYS A 59 5.36 14.07 -20.03
CA LYS A 59 6.27 15.08 -20.60
C LYS A 59 6.16 15.04 -22.13
N VAL A 60 5.16 15.75 -22.65
CA VAL A 60 5.04 16.03 -24.09
C VAL A 60 6.29 16.79 -24.50
N ASN A 61 7.11 16.21 -25.38
CA ASN A 61 8.23 16.89 -26.00
C ASN A 61 7.66 18.03 -26.85
N VAL A 62 7.69 19.26 -26.32
CA VAL A 62 7.43 20.45 -27.12
C VAL A 62 8.66 20.64 -27.99
N GLU A 63 8.67 19.96 -29.13
CA GLU A 63 9.60 20.25 -30.22
C GLU A 63 9.35 21.69 -30.63
N LYS A 64 10.25 22.56 -30.18
CA LYS A 64 10.25 23.99 -30.44
C LYS A 64 10.67 24.16 -31.89
N SER A 65 9.68 24.17 -32.79
CA SER A 65 9.85 24.55 -34.20
C SER A 65 10.31 26.00 -34.33
#